data_AF-A0A093EWK3-F1
#
_entry.id   AF-A0A093EWK3-F1
#
_cell.length_a   1.000
_cell.length_b   1.000
_cell.length_c   1.000
_cell.angle_alpha   90.00
_cell.angle_beta   90.00
_cell.angle_gamma   90.00
#
_symmetry.space_group_name_H-M   'P 1'
#
loop_
_entity.id
_entity.type
_entity.pdbx_description
1 polymer ?
#
loop_
_entity_poly.entity_id
_entity_poly.type
_entity_poly.pdbx_seq_one_letter_code
_entity_poly.pdbx_strand_id
1 'polypeptide(L)'
;FILQSWDPDLATTAKAWAKKCLFKHNTYLKDPGQAHPKFTPVGENLWTGSISIFTVQAAITSWYDEVSAYNYATNKCRGVCGHYTQIVWATSYKVGCAVHFCPSVAYSSITNAAHFICNYGPAGNYPGRPYKTGTACSDC
;
A
#
# COMPACT_ATOMS: atom_id res chain seq x y z
N PHE A 1 -14.10 -0.57 -12.21
CA PHE A 1 -13.03 -1.55 -12.46
C PHE A 1 -11.71 -0.81 -12.32
N ILE A 2 -10.74 -1.34 -11.56
CA ILE A 2 -9.41 -0.72 -11.42
C ILE A 2 -8.44 -1.68 -12.10
N LEU A 3 -7.83 -1.25 -13.20
CA LEU A 3 -6.78 -2.02 -13.86
C LEU A 3 -5.43 -1.61 -13.28
N GLN A 4 -4.94 -2.41 -12.33
CA GLN A 4 -3.58 -2.31 -11.82
C GLN A 4 -2.67 -3.32 -12.52
N SER A 5 -1.49 -2.86 -12.93
CA SER A 5 -0.46 -3.71 -13.52
C SER A 5 0.83 -3.63 -12.71
N TRP A 6 1.62 -4.70 -12.77
CA TRP A 6 2.88 -4.78 -12.07
C TRP A 6 3.89 -3.73 -12.58
N ASP A 7 4.70 -3.21 -11.66
CA ASP A 7 5.81 -2.32 -11.95
C ASP A 7 7.09 -2.79 -11.22
N PRO A 8 8.15 -3.18 -11.95
CA PRO A 8 9.37 -3.68 -11.35
C PRO A 8 10.17 -2.61 -10.59
N ASP A 9 10.04 -1.32 -10.95
CA ASP A 9 10.76 -0.25 -10.26
C ASP A 9 10.13 0.00 -8.89
N LEU A 10 8.78 0.01 -8.81
CA LEU A 10 8.06 0.05 -7.53
C LEU A 10 8.41 -1.16 -6.64
N ALA A 11 8.52 -2.36 -7.22
CA ALA A 11 8.89 -3.56 -6.47
C ALA A 11 10.34 -3.51 -5.96
N THR A 12 11.24 -2.90 -6.74
CA THR A 12 12.62 -2.65 -6.33
C THR A 12 12.70 -1.72 -5.13
N THR A 13 11.93 -0.63 -5.16
CA THR A 13 11.80 0.31 -4.02
C THR A 13 11.22 -0.38 -2.79
N ALA A 14 10.12 -1.14 -2.95
CA ALA A 14 9.51 -1.89 -1.85
C ALA A 14 10.51 -2.87 -1.23
N LYS A 15 11.28 -3.60 -2.06
CA LYS A 15 12.31 -4.53 -1.60
C LYS A 15 13.43 -3.84 -0.84
N ALA A 16 13.91 -2.69 -1.33
CA ALA A 16 14.94 -1.91 -0.66
C ALA A 16 14.48 -1.40 0.71
N TRP A 17 13.22 -0.96 0.82
CA TRP A 17 12.67 -0.46 2.07
C TRP A 17 12.33 -1.59 3.07
N ALA A 18 11.72 -2.69 2.62
CA ALA A 18 11.38 -3.83 3.47
C ALA A 18 12.59 -4.46 4.16
N LYS A 19 13.76 -4.45 3.49
CA LYS A 19 15.05 -4.90 4.05
C LYS A 19 15.49 -4.13 5.29
N LYS A 20 14.98 -2.92 5.51
CA LYS A 20 15.33 -2.13 6.68
C LYS A 20 14.63 -2.59 7.95
N CYS A 21 13.59 -3.44 7.83
CA CYS A 21 12.81 -3.94 8.96
C CYS A 21 12.28 -2.81 9.86
N LEU A 22 11.69 -1.77 9.25
CA LEU A 22 11.12 -0.61 9.94
C LEU A 22 9.62 -0.56 9.69
N PHE A 23 8.79 -0.58 10.74
CA PHE A 23 7.36 -0.30 10.61
C PHE A 23 7.09 1.21 10.48
N LYS A 24 7.62 1.81 9.41
CA LYS A 24 7.54 3.22 9.08
C LYS A 24 7.57 3.40 7.57
N HIS A 25 6.80 4.35 7.07
CA HIS A 25 6.79 4.68 5.65
C HIS A 25 8.15 5.13 5.12
N ASN A 26 8.42 4.81 3.85
CA ASN A 26 9.60 5.25 3.13
C ASN A 26 9.66 6.79 3.08
N THR A 27 10.76 7.35 3.58
CA THR A 27 10.95 8.80 3.69
C THR A 27 11.10 9.50 2.35
N TYR A 28 11.44 8.75 1.29
CA TYR A 28 11.71 9.27 -0.05
C TYR A 28 10.51 9.22 -1.00
N LEU A 29 9.32 8.79 -0.54
CA LEU A 29 8.13 8.64 -1.39
C LEU A 29 7.69 9.94 -2.09
N LYS A 30 8.08 11.10 -1.55
CA LYS A 30 7.73 12.43 -2.06
C LYS A 30 8.87 13.09 -2.82
N ASP A 31 10.04 12.47 -2.87
CA ASP A 31 11.23 13.04 -3.46
C ASP A 31 11.34 12.61 -4.94
N PRO A 32 11.39 13.56 -5.89
CA PRO A 32 11.44 13.24 -7.31
C PRO A 32 12.60 12.29 -7.66
N GLY A 33 12.27 11.19 -8.35
CA GLY A 33 13.25 10.21 -8.82
C GLY A 33 13.84 9.28 -7.75
N GLN A 34 13.50 9.44 -6.47
CA GLN A 34 14.06 8.60 -5.40
C GLN A 34 13.29 7.28 -5.21
N ALA A 35 11.96 7.34 -5.15
CA ALA A 35 11.12 6.15 -4.98
C ALA A 35 10.71 5.49 -6.32
N HIS A 36 10.67 6.27 -7.41
CA HIS A 36 10.36 5.81 -8.75
C HIS A 36 10.83 6.84 -9.79
N PRO A 37 11.31 6.43 -10.98
CA PRO A 37 11.75 7.37 -12.02
C PRO A 37 10.63 8.24 -12.60
N LYS A 38 9.40 7.72 -12.64
CA LYS A 38 8.23 8.39 -13.27
C LYS A 38 7.19 8.94 -12.29
N PHE A 39 7.05 8.34 -11.11
CA PHE A 39 5.93 8.62 -10.21
C PHE A 39 6.45 9.41 -9.01
N THR A 40 5.87 10.57 -8.76
CA THR A 40 6.13 11.32 -7.53
C THR A 40 4.88 12.15 -7.19
N PRO A 41 4.29 11.97 -6.00
CA PRO A 41 4.67 11.00 -4.97
C PRO A 41 4.29 9.55 -5.33
N VAL A 42 4.87 8.60 -4.60
CA VAL A 42 4.56 7.16 -4.62
C VAL A 42 3.74 6.78 -3.38
N GLY A 43 2.67 6.01 -3.57
CA GLY A 43 1.84 5.48 -2.48
C GLY A 43 2.50 4.27 -1.84
N GLU A 44 2.12 3.94 -0.60
CA GLU A 44 2.74 2.83 0.12
C GLU A 44 1.81 2.21 1.16
N ASN A 45 1.71 0.88 1.17
CA ASN A 45 1.11 0.11 2.25
C ASN A 45 2.16 -0.80 2.89
N LEU A 46 2.14 -0.89 4.22
CA LEU A 46 2.99 -1.77 5.02
C LEU A 46 2.12 -2.81 5.73
N TRP A 47 2.59 -4.05 5.76
CA TRP A 47 2.04 -5.11 6.58
C TRP A 47 3.18 -5.79 7.32
N THR A 48 2.98 -6.08 8.60
CA THR A 48 3.91 -6.83 9.42
C THR A 48 3.12 -7.85 10.23
N GLY A 49 3.53 -9.10 10.16
CA GLY A 49 2.94 -10.20 10.91
C GLY A 49 3.97 -11.31 11.14
N SER A 50 3.63 -12.33 11.91
CA SER A 50 4.52 -13.50 12.03
C SER A 50 4.70 -14.17 10.67
N ILE A 51 5.86 -14.77 10.43
CA ILE A 51 6.12 -15.50 9.18
C ILE A 51 5.05 -16.59 8.93
N SER A 52 4.56 -17.23 10.00
CA SER A 52 3.58 -18.31 9.92
C SER A 52 2.21 -17.89 9.37
N ILE A 53 1.80 -16.63 9.51
CA ILE A 53 0.50 -16.14 9.01
C ILE A 53 0.63 -15.43 7.67
N PHE A 54 1.84 -15.25 7.16
CA PHE A 54 2.06 -14.46 5.96
C PHE A 54 1.67 -15.23 4.70
N THR A 55 0.74 -14.64 3.96
CA THR A 55 0.57 -14.83 2.53
C THR A 55 0.29 -13.47 1.90
N VAL A 56 0.57 -13.33 0.60
CA VAL A 56 0.19 -12.10 -0.14
C VAL A 56 -1.30 -11.83 -0.01
N GLN A 57 -2.13 -12.87 -0.11
CA GLN A 57 -3.58 -12.76 0.04
C GLN A 57 -3.97 -12.29 1.44
N ALA A 58 -3.39 -12.84 2.51
CA ALA A 58 -3.71 -12.44 3.88
C ALA A 58 -3.33 -10.98 4.16
N ALA A 59 -2.16 -10.53 3.69
CA ALA A 59 -1.73 -9.14 3.86
C ALA A 59 -2.65 -8.16 3.11
N ILE A 60 -2.97 -8.45 1.85
CA ILE A 60 -3.87 -7.61 1.05
C ILE A 60 -5.30 -7.62 1.62
N THR A 61 -5.79 -8.77 2.08
CA THR A 61 -7.11 -8.89 2.70
C THR A 61 -7.16 -8.06 3.98
N SER A 62 -6.13 -8.14 4.83
CA SER A 62 -6.04 -7.32 6.05
C SER A 62 -6.08 -5.82 5.76
N TRP A 63 -5.46 -5.35 4.69
CA TRP A 63 -5.56 -3.96 4.25
C TRP A 63 -6.95 -3.62 3.72
N TYR A 64 -7.56 -4.53 2.96
CA TYR A 64 -8.88 -4.34 2.36
C TYR A 64 -9.99 -4.31 3.42
N ASP A 65 -9.89 -5.13 4.46
CA ASP A 65 -10.88 -5.26 5.52
C ASP A 65 -11.10 -3.96 6.31
N GLU A 66 -10.18 -3.00 6.22
CA GLU A 66 -10.40 -1.63 6.72
C GLU A 66 -11.62 -0.94 6.08
N VAL A 67 -12.15 -1.47 4.97
CA VAL A 67 -13.44 -1.05 4.40
C VAL A 67 -14.56 -1.05 5.44
N SER A 68 -14.53 -1.95 6.44
CA SER A 68 -15.53 -2.00 7.50
C SER A 68 -15.53 -0.75 8.39
N ALA A 69 -14.41 -0.01 8.42
CA ALA A 69 -14.23 1.23 9.15
C ALA A 69 -14.43 2.48 8.28
N TYR A 70 -14.56 2.32 6.96
CA TYR A 70 -14.64 3.43 6.01
C TYR A 70 -16.07 3.66 5.51
N ASN A 71 -16.55 4.89 5.64
CA ASN A 71 -17.84 5.32 5.09
C ASN A 71 -17.63 6.20 3.85
N TYR A 72 -17.88 5.64 2.66
CA TYR A 72 -17.67 6.34 1.39
C TYR A 72 -18.57 7.58 1.21
N ALA A 73 -19.84 7.50 1.65
CA ALA A 73 -20.80 8.60 1.50
C ALA A 73 -20.31 9.87 2.21
N THR A 74 -19.81 9.71 3.43
CA THR A 74 -19.31 10.82 4.26
C THR A 74 -17.80 11.06 4.12
N ASN A 75 -17.09 10.18 3.41
CA ASN A 75 -15.63 10.13 3.34
C ASN A 75 -14.96 10.09 4.73
N LYS A 76 -15.60 9.43 5.70
CA LYS A 76 -15.10 9.33 7.08
C LYS A 76 -14.52 7.94 7.34
N CYS A 77 -13.46 7.92 8.15
CA CYS A 77 -12.82 6.70 8.63
C CYS A 77 -12.94 6.61 10.16
N ARG A 78 -13.32 5.45 10.68
CA ARG A 78 -13.33 5.15 12.12
C ARG A 78 -12.15 4.23 12.44
N GLY A 79 -10.95 4.79 12.54
CA GLY A 79 -9.72 4.04 12.81
C GLY A 79 -8.71 4.22 11.68
N VAL A 80 -8.23 3.10 11.13
CA VAL A 80 -7.32 3.08 9.98
C VAL A 80 -8.10 2.64 8.75
N CYS A 81 -7.99 3.42 7.67
CA CYS A 81 -8.61 3.11 6.38
C CYS A 81 -7.67 3.37 5.19
N GLY A 82 -6.45 3.85 5.48
CA GLY A 82 -5.52 4.32 4.45
C GLY A 82 -5.02 3.19 3.56
N HIS A 83 -4.93 1.96 4.09
CA HIS A 83 -4.51 0.83 3.29
C HIS A 83 -5.61 0.42 2.34
N TYR A 84 -6.86 0.34 2.83
CA TYR A 84 -8.02 0.09 1.98
C TYR A 84 -8.13 1.15 0.88
N THR A 85 -8.13 2.44 1.23
CA THR A 85 -8.33 3.52 0.25
C THR A 85 -7.22 3.53 -0.80
N GLN A 86 -5.98 3.16 -0.47
CA GLN A 86 -4.91 3.03 -1.45
C GLN A 86 -5.12 1.85 -2.40
N ILE A 87 -5.57 0.69 -1.91
CA ILE A 87 -5.87 -0.47 -2.76
C ILE A 87 -6.90 -0.11 -3.83
N VAL A 88 -7.97 0.56 -3.40
CA VAL A 88 -9.08 0.93 -4.28
C VAL A 88 -8.91 2.30 -4.95
N TRP A 89 -7.71 2.88 -4.91
CA TRP A 89 -7.48 4.20 -5.47
C TRP A 89 -7.50 4.18 -7.01
N ALA A 90 -8.51 4.80 -7.62
CA ALA A 90 -8.80 4.68 -9.05
C ALA A 90 -7.65 5.12 -9.96
N THR A 91 -6.87 6.13 -9.54
CA THR A 91 -5.76 6.64 -10.34
C THR A 91 -4.46 5.89 -10.13
N SER A 92 -4.36 5.01 -9.13
CA SER A 92 -3.17 4.19 -8.88
C SER A 92 -3.24 2.93 -9.76
N TYR A 93 -2.55 2.96 -10.90
CA TYR A 93 -2.61 1.90 -11.92
C TYR A 93 -1.35 1.03 -11.99
N LYS A 94 -0.30 1.38 -11.24
CA LYS A 94 0.91 0.58 -11.06
C LYS A 94 1.07 0.16 -9.61
N VAL A 95 1.51 -1.08 -9.41
CA VAL A 95 1.85 -1.62 -8.09
C VAL A 95 3.11 -2.48 -8.16
N GLY A 96 3.96 -2.37 -7.15
CA GLY A 96 5.12 -3.24 -6.98
C GLY A 96 5.32 -3.55 -5.50
N CYS A 97 5.52 -4.81 -5.17
CA CYS A 97 5.56 -5.28 -3.79
C CYS A 97 6.80 -6.12 -3.49
N ALA A 98 7.16 -6.22 -2.22
CA ALA A 98 8.19 -7.13 -1.74
C ALA A 98 7.92 -7.55 -0.30
N VAL A 99 8.36 -8.77 0.05
CA VAL A 99 8.43 -9.23 1.43
C VAL A 99 9.88 -9.39 1.85
N HIS A 100 10.19 -9.03 3.09
CA HIS A 100 11.44 -9.37 3.76
C HIS A 100 11.16 -10.05 5.10
N PHE A 101 11.94 -11.07 5.44
CA PHE A 101 11.83 -11.75 6.73
C PHE A 101 12.80 -11.13 7.72
N CYS A 102 12.25 -10.58 8.80
CA CYS A 102 12.97 -9.80 9.79
C CYS A 102 12.98 -10.56 11.14
N PRO A 103 14.14 -10.74 11.78
CA PRO A 103 14.18 -11.26 13.16
C PRO A 103 13.36 -10.41 14.12
N SER A 104 13.36 -9.09 13.93
CA SER A 104 12.48 -8.12 14.58
C SER A 104 12.23 -6.94 13.64
N VAL A 105 11.08 -6.27 13.80
CA VAL A 105 10.76 -5.05 13.06
C VAL A 105 10.73 -3.88 14.03
N ALA A 106 11.56 -2.84 13.80
CA ALA A 106 11.56 -1.65 14.63
C ALA A 106 10.20 -0.94 14.59
N TYR A 107 9.79 -0.33 15.71
CA TYR A 107 8.47 0.28 15.90
C TYR A 107 7.29 -0.73 15.83
N SER A 108 7.59 -2.02 15.96
CA SER A 108 6.64 -3.11 16.13
C SER A 108 7.11 -4.03 17.26
N SER A 109 6.19 -4.74 17.90
CA SER A 109 6.49 -5.78 18.89
C SER A 109 6.70 -7.17 18.26
N ILE A 110 6.57 -7.27 16.92
CA ILE A 110 6.59 -8.55 16.20
C ILE A 110 8.05 -8.99 15.97
N THR A 111 8.34 -10.22 16.35
CA THR A 111 9.60 -10.93 16.07
C THR A 111 9.35 -12.07 15.10
N ASN A 112 10.40 -12.56 14.44
CA ASN A 112 10.30 -13.57 13.36
C ASN A 112 9.19 -13.19 12.37
N ALA A 113 9.28 -11.96 11.88
CA ALA A 113 8.23 -11.27 11.15
C ALA A 113 8.42 -11.39 9.65
N ALA A 114 7.32 -11.53 8.92
CA ALA A 114 7.26 -11.18 7.52
C ALA A 114 6.84 -9.71 7.42
N HIS A 115 7.69 -8.91 6.77
CA HIS A 115 7.46 -7.50 6.55
C HIS A 115 7.22 -7.27 5.06
N PHE A 116 5.96 -7.02 4.71
CA PHE A 116 5.46 -6.94 3.34
C PHE A 116 5.08 -5.50 3.00
N ILE A 117 5.60 -5.01 1.88
CA ILE A 117 5.41 -3.63 1.43
C ILE A 117 4.93 -3.65 -0.01
N CYS A 118 3.93 -2.83 -0.31
CA CYS A 118 3.53 -2.52 -1.68
C CYS A 118 3.62 -1.02 -1.92
N ASN A 119 4.28 -0.63 -3.01
CA ASN A 119 4.31 0.74 -3.50
C ASN A 119 3.35 0.90 -4.69
N TYR A 120 2.70 2.07 -4.79
CA TYR A 120 1.64 2.36 -5.75
C TYR A 120 1.96 3.62 -6.58
N GLY A 121 1.73 3.54 -7.89
CA GLY A 121 2.05 4.61 -8.82
C GLY A 121 0.86 4.99 -9.71
N PRO A 122 0.53 6.29 -9.82
CA PRO A 122 0.81 7.38 -8.87
C PRO A 122 0.26 7.08 -7.46
N ALA A 123 0.70 7.84 -6.46
CA ALA A 123 0.16 7.75 -5.10
C ALA A 123 -1.37 7.96 -5.06
N GLY A 124 -2.01 7.30 -4.10
CA GLY A 124 -3.38 7.57 -3.71
C GLY A 124 -3.48 8.39 -2.42
N ASN A 125 -4.59 8.22 -1.71
CA ASN A 125 -4.85 8.80 -0.39
C ASN A 125 -4.75 10.33 -0.34
N TYR A 126 -5.09 11.01 -1.43
CA TYR A 126 -5.28 12.45 -1.45
C TYR A 126 -6.60 12.84 -0.77
N PRO A 127 -6.77 14.12 -0.36
CA PRO A 127 -8.06 14.61 0.11
C PRO A 127 -9.16 14.34 -0.91
N GLY A 128 -10.14 13.51 -0.55
CA GLY A 128 -11.21 13.10 -1.45
C GLY A 128 -11.56 11.63 -1.30
N ARG A 129 -12.34 11.12 -2.26
CA ARG A 129 -12.77 9.72 -2.32
C ARG A 129 -11.81 8.92 -3.20
N PRO A 130 -11.61 7.62 -2.92
CA PRO A 130 -10.67 6.79 -3.67
C PRO A 130 -11.10 6.54 -5.13
N TYR A 131 -12.39 6.66 -5.43
CA TYR A 131 -12.95 6.48 -6.77
C TYR A 131 -14.21 7.32 -6.94
N LYS A 132 -14.73 7.40 -8.16
CA LYS A 132 -16.07 7.93 -8.45
C LYS A 132 -17.08 6.78 -8.43
N THR A 133 -18.26 7.01 -7.85
CA THR A 133 -19.39 6.08 -7.95
C THR A 133 -20.05 6.20 -9.31
N GLY A 134 -20.42 5.08 -9.91
CA GLY A 134 -21.09 5.03 -11.21
C GLY A 134 -21.09 3.63 -11.79
N THR A 135 -21.62 3.51 -13.01
CA THR A 135 -21.54 2.26 -13.77
C THR A 135 -20.07 1.90 -14.02
N ALA A 136 -19.73 0.62 -13.90
CA ALA A 136 -18.37 0.17 -14.16
C ALA A 136 -17.93 0.57 -15.57
N CYS A 137 -16.74 1.17 -15.68
CA CYS A 137 -16.12 1.58 -16.94
C CYS A 137 -16.85 2.67 -17.73
N SER A 138 -17.71 3.47 -17.10
CA SER A 138 -18.35 4.62 -17.78
C SER A 138 -17.43 5.85 -17.95
N ASP A 139 -16.23 5.83 -17.39
CA ASP A 139 -15.23 6.93 -17.37
C ASP A 139 -13.82 6.30 -17.35
N CYS A 140 -13.47 5.56 -18.41
CA CYS A 140 -12.23 4.79 -18.54
C CYS A 140 -11.13 5.51 -19.31
#